data_AF-A0A4Y1NPL2-F1
#
_entry.id   AF-A0A4Y1NPL2-F1
#
_cell.length_a   1.000
_cell.length_b   1.000
_cell.length_c   1.000
_cell.angle_alpha   90.00
_cell.angle_beta   90.00
_cell.angle_gamma   90.00
#
_symmetry.space_group_name_H-M   'P 1'
#
loop_
_entity.id
_entity.type
_entity.pdbx_description
1 polymer ?
#
loop_
_entity_poly.entity_id
_entity_poly.type
_entity_poly.pdbx_seq_one_letter_code
_entity_poly.pdbx_strand_id
1 'polypeptide(L)'
;MNFDKTNYIYEIKDVKQYYRKTRDERIKVKSPDNVADFCKKLIGNSVREKFLLVGLNTKNEITFIYTVFIGTINMSPIHPREVFQVAILNSCASIILAHCHPSDDPLNIVS
;
A
#
# COMPACT_ATOMS: atom_id res chain seq x y z
N MET A 1 -6.39 0.65 49.14
CA MET A 1 -6.50 -0.35 48.05
C MET A 1 -6.04 0.34 46.79
N ASN A 2 -4.96 -0.17 46.18
CA ASN A 2 -4.36 0.33 44.95
C ASN A 2 -5.40 0.35 43.82
N PHE A 3 -5.28 1.29 42.86
CA PHE A 3 -6.15 1.33 41.70
C PHE A 3 -6.09 0.00 40.95
N ASP A 4 -7.20 -0.72 41.04
CA ASP A 4 -7.54 -1.97 40.36
C ASP A 4 -7.85 -1.68 38.89
N LYS A 5 -7.74 -2.68 38.00
CA LYS A 5 -7.77 -2.62 36.52
C LYS A 5 -9.09 -2.11 35.88
N THR A 6 -9.67 -1.03 36.41
CA THR A 6 -10.93 -0.44 35.97
C THR A 6 -10.69 0.49 34.79
N ASN A 7 -11.47 0.27 33.72
CA ASN A 7 -11.80 1.21 32.63
C ASN A 7 -10.98 1.18 31.32
N TYR A 8 -10.69 0.00 30.78
CA TYR A 8 -10.41 -0.12 29.34
C TYR A 8 -11.33 -1.15 28.67
N ILE A 9 -12.05 -0.70 27.63
CA ILE A 9 -12.83 -1.54 26.73
C ILE A 9 -11.94 -1.84 25.53
N TYR A 10 -11.60 -3.11 25.32
CA TYR A 10 -10.90 -3.57 24.13
C TYR A 10 -11.95 -3.94 23.08
N GLU A 11 -12.02 -3.20 21.98
CA GLU A 11 -12.86 -3.56 20.84
C GLU A 11 -11.98 -4.16 19.74
N ILE A 12 -12.06 -5.48 19.55
CA ILE A 12 -11.44 -6.14 18.40
C ILE A 12 -12.43 -6.03 17.25
N LYS A 13 -12.27 -5.02 16.39
CA LYS A 13 -12.97 -4.98 15.11
C LYS A 13 -12.25 -5.91 14.15
N ASP A 14 -12.93 -6.98 13.74
CA ASP A 14 -12.42 -7.86 12.70
C ASP A 14 -12.34 -7.07 11.37
N VAL A 15 -11.13 -6.83 10.89
CA VAL A 15 -10.90 -6.08 9.64
C VAL A 15 -10.72 -7.07 8.50
N LYS A 16 -11.76 -7.23 7.68
CA LYS A 16 -11.66 -7.99 6.42
C LYS A 16 -11.07 -7.10 5.34
N GLN A 17 -9.84 -7.39 4.94
CA GLN A 17 -9.18 -6.71 3.84
C GLN A 17 -9.09 -7.61 2.60
N TYR A 18 -9.60 -7.12 1.48
CA TYR A 18 -9.42 -7.75 0.18
C TYR A 18 -8.15 -7.22 -0.47
N TYR A 19 -7.18 -8.09 -0.72
CA TYR A 19 -5.97 -7.75 -1.46
C TYR A 19 -5.70 -8.82 -2.53
N ARG A 20 -4.96 -8.42 -3.57
CA ARG A 20 -4.52 -9.38 -4.59
C ARG A 20 -3.32 -10.14 -4.05
N LYS A 21 -3.51 -11.40 -3.72
CA LYS A 21 -2.39 -12.31 -3.42
C LYS A 21 -1.61 -12.53 -4.72
N THR A 22 -0.31 -12.25 -4.71
CA THR A 22 0.58 -12.67 -5.80
C THR A 22 0.57 -14.20 -5.86
N ARG A 23 0.59 -14.80 -7.05
CA ARG A 23 0.68 -16.26 -7.24
C ARG A 23 1.88 -16.82 -6.46
N ASP A 24 1.86 -18.13 -6.18
CA ASP A 24 2.77 -18.82 -5.23
C ASP A 24 4.28 -18.56 -5.41
N GLU A 25 4.71 -18.10 -6.59
CA GLU A 25 6.03 -17.50 -6.80
C GLU A 25 6.06 -16.03 -6.35
N ARG A 26 6.55 -15.79 -5.13
CA ARG A 26 6.71 -14.42 -4.61
C ARG A 26 7.77 -13.68 -5.41
N ILE A 27 7.36 -12.59 -6.04
CA ILE A 27 8.24 -11.72 -6.84
C ILE A 27 9.26 -11.08 -5.91
N LYS A 28 10.55 -11.34 -6.16
CA LYS A 28 11.66 -10.74 -5.40
C LYS A 28 12.08 -9.43 -6.03
N VAL A 29 12.01 -8.34 -5.25
CA VAL A 29 12.48 -7.01 -5.64
C VAL A 29 14.01 -6.99 -5.56
N LYS A 30 14.66 -6.81 -6.70
CA LYS A 30 16.13 -6.76 -6.82
C LYS A 30 16.68 -5.36 -7.01
N SER A 31 15.88 -4.45 -7.57
CA SER A 31 16.26 -3.07 -7.84
C SER A 31 15.01 -2.16 -7.91
N PRO A 32 15.19 -0.83 -7.77
CA PRO A 32 14.12 0.14 -8.01
C PRO A 32 13.49 0.01 -9.40
N ASP A 33 14.28 -0.20 -10.44
CA ASP A 33 13.78 -0.36 -11.82
C ASP A 33 12.88 -1.59 -11.95
N ASN A 34 13.28 -2.70 -11.32
CA ASN A 34 12.50 -3.94 -11.36
C ASN A 34 11.10 -3.78 -10.74
N VAL A 35 10.98 -3.05 -9.63
CA VAL A 35 9.68 -2.77 -9.03
C VAL A 35 8.91 -1.69 -9.78
N ALA A 36 9.59 -0.70 -10.36
CA ALA A 36 8.96 0.32 -11.19
C ALA A 36 8.29 -0.31 -12.42
N ASP A 37 8.98 -1.20 -13.14
CA ASP A 37 8.44 -1.95 -14.27
C ASP A 37 7.26 -2.82 -13.86
N PHE A 38 7.35 -3.45 -12.70
CA PHE A 38 6.27 -4.25 -12.15
C PHE A 38 5.03 -3.41 -11.84
N CYS A 39 5.18 -2.28 -11.15
CA CYS A 39 4.11 -1.34 -10.86
C CYS A 39 3.52 -0.73 -12.14
N LYS A 40 4.35 -0.40 -13.13
CA LYS A 40 3.91 0.14 -14.43
C LYS A 40 2.99 -0.83 -15.16
N LYS A 41 3.22 -2.15 -15.09
CA LYS A 41 2.30 -3.17 -15.64
C LYS A 41 0.94 -3.20 -14.93
N LEU A 42 0.86 -2.75 -13.68
CA LEU A 42 -0.37 -2.76 -12.88
C LEU A 42 -1.21 -1.49 -13.05
N ILE A 43 -0.56 -0.32 -13.11
CA ILE A 43 -1.25 0.98 -13.10
C ILE A 43 -0.87 1.91 -14.26
N GLY A 44 0.14 1.59 -15.06
CA GLY A 44 0.68 2.49 -16.09
C GLY A 44 -0.31 2.84 -17.21
N ASN A 45 -1.22 1.94 -17.56
CA ASN A 45 -2.26 2.20 -18.58
C ASN A 45 -3.58 2.72 -17.98
N SER A 46 -3.55 3.15 -16.72
CA SER A 46 -4.75 3.65 -16.04
C SER A 46 -5.06 5.07 -16.48
N VAL A 47 -6.27 5.30 -16.99
CA VAL A 47 -6.80 6.65 -17.32
C VAL A 47 -7.03 7.53 -16.09
N ARG A 48 -6.97 6.93 -14.88
CA ARG A 48 -7.07 7.63 -13.60
C ARG A 48 -5.79 7.41 -12.81
N GLU A 49 -5.40 8.42 -12.04
CA GLU A 49 -4.34 8.26 -11.05
C GLU A 49 -4.67 7.11 -10.10
N LYS A 50 -3.67 6.30 -9.79
CA LYS A 50 -3.77 5.22 -8.82
C LYS A 50 -2.58 5.27 -7.89
N PHE A 51 -2.83 5.10 -6.60
CA PHE A 51 -1.79 4.97 -5.59
C PHE A 51 -1.73 3.54 -5.10
N LEU A 52 -0.61 2.88 -5.33
CA LEU A 52 -0.34 1.51 -4.92
C LEU A 52 0.56 1.49 -3.68
N LEU A 53 0.22 0.57 -2.79
CA LEU A 53 1.05 0.07 -1.71
C LEU A 53 1.46 -1.37 -2.03
N VAL A 54 2.76 -1.61 -2.05
CA VAL A 54 3.34 -2.95 -2.21
C VAL A 54 4.03 -3.31 -0.90
N GLY A 55 3.56 -4.39 -0.26
CA GLY A 55 4.15 -4.93 0.96
C GLY A 55 5.27 -5.92 0.67
N LEU A 56 6.37 -5.84 1.43
CA LEU A 56 7.51 -6.75 1.33
C LEU A 56 7.76 -7.51 2.63
N ASN A 57 8.29 -8.73 2.52
CA ASN A 57 8.90 -9.44 3.64
C ASN A 57 10.39 -9.09 3.80
N THR A 58 11.03 -9.68 4.82
CA THR A 58 12.47 -9.49 5.11
C THR A 58 13.42 -9.99 4.02
N LYS A 59 12.93 -10.74 3.03
CA LYS A 59 13.70 -11.20 1.85
C LYS A 59 13.49 -10.31 0.62
N ASN A 60 12.83 -9.16 0.79
CA ASN A 60 12.41 -8.26 -0.30
C ASN A 60 11.48 -8.96 -1.31
N GLU A 61 10.65 -9.88 -0.85
CA GLU A 61 9.64 -10.54 -1.68
C GLU A 61 8.28 -9.88 -1.47
N ILE A 62 7.55 -9.63 -2.55
CA ILE A 62 6.21 -9.05 -2.51
C ILE A 62 5.26 -10.02 -1.80
N THR A 63 4.60 -9.53 -0.75
CA THR A 63 3.61 -10.30 0.03
C THR A 63 2.18 -9.94 -0.34
N PHE A 64 1.92 -8.68 -0.67
CA PHE A 64 0.64 -8.22 -1.19
C PHE A 64 0.81 -6.91 -1.97
N ILE A 65 -0.26 -6.60 -2.72
CA ILE A 65 -0.42 -5.34 -3.43
C ILE A 65 -1.81 -4.82 -3.10
N TYR A 66 -1.88 -3.54 -2.72
CA TYR A 66 -3.11 -2.87 -2.36
C TYR A 66 -3.20 -1.51 -3.07
N THR A 67 -4.35 -1.22 -3.66
CA THR A 67 -4.64 0.11 -4.22
C THR A 67 -5.22 0.95 -3.10
N VAL A 68 -4.41 1.86 -2.55
CA VAL A 68 -4.83 2.76 -1.45
C VAL A 68 -5.83 3.79 -1.96
N PHE A 69 -5.63 4.27 -3.18
CA PHE A 69 -6.46 5.32 -3.73
C PHE A 69 -6.56 5.22 -5.26
N ILE A 70 -7.71 5.62 -5.79
CA ILE A 70 -7.96 5.82 -7.22
C ILE A 70 -8.46 7.24 -7.36
N GLY A 71 -7.65 8.10 -7.97
CA GLY A 71 -7.92 9.52 -8.10
C GLY A 71 -8.96 9.90 -9.12
N THR A 72 -9.38 11.15 -8.96
CA THR A 72 -10.05 11.96 -9.98
C THR A 72 -8.99 12.81 -10.68
N ILE A 73 -9.39 13.72 -11.58
CA ILE A 73 -8.50 14.40 -12.52
C ILE A 73 -7.36 15.23 -11.86
N ASN A 74 -7.47 15.64 -10.59
CA ASN A 74 -6.62 16.70 -10.04
C ASN A 74 -5.90 16.43 -8.70
N MET A 75 -6.18 15.34 -7.96
CA MET A 75 -5.46 15.07 -6.69
C MET A 75 -5.68 13.67 -6.13
N SER A 76 -4.68 13.17 -5.41
CA SER A 76 -4.80 12.02 -4.51
C SER A 76 -4.51 12.42 -3.06
N PRO A 77 -5.53 12.78 -2.24
CA PRO A 77 -5.34 13.02 -0.81
C PRO A 77 -5.06 11.69 -0.10
N ILE A 78 -3.81 11.24 -0.14
CA ILE A 78 -3.38 10.00 0.50
C ILE A 78 -2.95 10.32 1.92
N HIS A 79 -3.77 9.92 2.88
CA HIS A 79 -3.42 10.09 4.29
C HIS A 79 -2.48 8.95 4.74
N PRO A 80 -1.31 9.23 5.35
CA PRO A 80 -0.36 8.20 5.78
C PRO A 80 -0.97 7.11 6.67
N ARG A 81 -1.94 7.48 7.52
CA ARG A 81 -2.76 6.55 8.32
C ARG A 81 -3.35 5.39 7.51
N GLU A 82 -3.91 5.66 6.33
CA GLU A 82 -4.51 4.63 5.47
C GLU A 82 -3.45 3.67 4.93
N VAL A 83 -2.29 4.21 4.55
CA VAL A 83 -1.14 3.43 4.07
C VAL A 83 -0.60 2.53 5.17
N PHE A 84 -0.33 3.10 6.35
CA PHE A 84 0.27 2.36 7.46
C PHE A 84 -0.70 1.36 8.08
N GLN A 85 -2.00 1.65 8.14
CA GLN A 85 -2.99 0.68 8.61
C GLN A 85 -2.91 -0.62 7.82
N VAL A 86 -2.89 -0.52 6.49
CA VAL A 86 -2.77 -1.70 5.61
C VAL A 86 -1.43 -2.41 5.80
N ALA A 87 -0.32 -1.66 5.86
CA ALA A 87 1.01 -2.24 6.04
C ALA A 87 1.13 -3.04 7.35
N ILE A 88 0.58 -2.50 8.44
CA ILE A 88 0.59 -3.11 9.78
C ILE A 88 -0.32 -4.34 9.80
N LEU A 89 -1.55 -4.25 9.30
CA LEU A 89 -2.50 -5.36 9.28
C LEU A 89 -1.98 -6.57 8.49
N ASN A 90 -1.11 -6.35 7.51
CA ASN A 90 -0.52 -7.40 6.69
C ASN A 90 0.93 -7.77 7.10
N SER A 91 1.42 -7.27 8.25
CA SER A 91 2.73 -7.62 8.81
C SER A 91 3.90 -7.46 7.83
N CYS A 92 3.97 -6.32 7.12
CA CYS A 92 5.10 -6.00 6.26
C CYS A 92 6.39 -5.81 7.04
N ALA A 93 7.52 -6.23 6.46
CA ALA A 93 8.84 -5.78 6.90
C ALA A 93 9.17 -4.39 6.33
N SER A 94 8.75 -4.12 5.09
CA SER A 94 8.94 -2.84 4.42
C SER A 94 7.86 -2.63 3.36
N ILE A 95 7.74 -1.39 2.86
CA ILE A 95 6.73 -1.00 1.87
C ILE A 95 7.36 -0.27 0.70
N ILE A 96 6.73 -0.40 -0.47
CA ILE A 96 7.01 0.41 -1.66
C ILE A 96 5.72 1.10 -2.06
N LEU A 97 5.83 2.39 -2.36
CA LEU A 97 4.72 3.23 -2.83
C LEU A 97 4.94 3.57 -4.29
N ALA A 98 3.88 3.46 -5.10
CA ALA A 98 3.93 3.80 -6.51
C ALA A 98 2.66 4.54 -6.91
N HIS A 99 2.78 5.51 -7.82
CA HIS A 99 1.65 6.20 -8.40
C HIS A 99 1.80 6.31 -9.92
N CYS A 100 0.69 6.51 -10.63
CA CYS A 100 0.70 6.86 -12.04
C CYS A 100 0.05 8.23 -12.24
N HIS A 101 0.65 9.06 -13.07
CA HIS A 101 0.05 10.29 -13.59
C HIS A 101 -0.34 10.05 -15.04
N PRO A 102 -1.64 10.02 -15.39
CA PRO A 102 -2.10 9.86 -16.78
C PRO A 102 -1.58 10.93 -17.75
N SER A 103 -1.10 12.06 -17.22
CA SER A 103 -0.47 13.16 -17.93
C SER A 103 1.02 12.94 -18.24
N ASP A 104 1.62 11.82 -17.80
CA ASP A 104 3.05 11.50 -17.93
C ASP A 104 4.02 12.50 -17.24
N ASP A 105 3.52 13.39 -16.38
CA ASP A 105 4.35 14.29 -15.57
C ASP A 105 4.63 13.67 -14.18
N PRO A 106 5.87 13.25 -13.87
CA PRO A 106 6.20 12.62 -12.59
C PRO A 106 6.35 13.61 -11.41
N LEU A 107 6.27 14.93 -11.64
CA LEU A 107 6.57 15.94 -10.61
C LEU A 107 5.34 16.45 -9.83
N ASN A 108 4.11 16.10 -10.22
CA ASN A 108 2.89 16.55 -9.52
C ASN A 108 2.57 15.69 -8.28
N ILE A 109 3.46 15.69 -7.29
CA ILE A 109 3.16 15.20 -5.95
C ILE A 109 2.39 16.30 -5.22
N VAL A 110 1.09 16.41 -5.44
CA VAL A 110 0.22 17.25 -4.61
C VAL A 110 -0.25 16.41 -3.43
N SER A 111 0.46 16.58 -2.30
CA SER A 111 0.10 16.10 -0.98
C SER A 111 -1.10 16.85 -0.41
#